data_AF-A0A1F9UTS7-F1
#
_entry.id   AF-A0A1F9UTS7-F1
#
_cell.length_a   1.000
_cell.length_b   1.000
_cell.length_c   1.000
_cell.angle_alpha   90.00
_cell.angle_beta   90.00
_cell.angle_gamma   90.00
#
_symmetry.space_group_name_H-M   'P 1'
#
loop_
_entity.id
_entity.type
_entity.pdbx_description
1 polymer ?
#
loop_
_entity_poly.entity_id
_entity_poly.type
_entity_poly.pdbx_seq_one_letter_code
_entity_poly.pdbx_strand_id
1 'polypeptide(L)'
;MLAVPVGDGARAVLVIDVPRSLSQPHVVDFDGHWRFYARNSVGVFQLDVEQLRTAFLTGDTEDQRTRELRATRLASLMAGELPVRLRSADMLVVHLVPTSAWDPSRRVDAGRLGRALDQRLEPIRAGGTRHRHNLDGLLMHTSPDDEGEIAAYLQLFTSGVIETATADPLTLEKEGERAGLWLPMGAFERWLWESVPSYLRFQATDLEVDFPVVLMVSLLGAEGARLITRNPFYFLEGHPIDRPNLLFPEIVIEDPEAPKAEYLRPVFDALWNAGGYPAGPDIRDDGKLDLGSGYAPLN
;
A
#
# COMPACT_ATOMS: atom_id res chain seq x y z
N MET A 1 18.05 9.36 -12.77
CA MET A 1 19.08 9.79 -13.75
C MET A 1 20.45 9.65 -13.11
N LEU A 2 21.34 8.85 -13.69
CA LEU A 2 22.67 8.56 -13.14
C LEU A 2 23.75 8.82 -14.20
N ALA A 3 24.79 9.58 -13.85
CA ALA A 3 25.97 9.74 -14.71
C ALA A 3 27.01 8.67 -14.38
N VAL A 4 27.26 7.75 -15.31
CA VAL A 4 28.22 6.65 -15.18
C VAL A 4 29.50 6.99 -15.94
N PRO A 5 30.65 7.17 -15.30
CA PRO A 5 31.91 7.43 -15.99
C PRO A 5 32.33 6.24 -16.86
N VAL A 6 32.86 6.50 -18.05
CA VAL A 6 33.28 5.50 -19.03
C VAL A 6 34.74 5.69 -19.43
N GLY A 7 35.54 4.63 -19.32
CA GLY A 7 36.99 4.67 -19.56
C GLY A 7 37.71 5.45 -18.45
N ASP A 8 38.67 6.29 -18.84
CA ASP A 8 39.61 6.97 -17.92
C ASP A 8 38.99 8.14 -17.13
N GLY A 9 37.67 8.17 -16.98
CA GLY A 9 36.93 9.22 -16.24
C GLY A 9 36.64 10.51 -17.02
N ALA A 10 37.11 10.64 -18.27
CA ALA A 10 36.90 11.83 -19.10
C ALA A 10 35.56 11.85 -19.88
N ARG A 11 34.81 10.75 -19.88
CA ARG A 11 33.50 10.62 -20.53
C ARG A 11 32.50 10.06 -19.52
N ALA A 12 31.26 10.51 -19.57
CA ALA A 12 30.17 9.97 -18.78
C ALA A 12 29.00 9.58 -19.68
N VAL A 13 28.33 8.48 -19.36
CA VAL A 13 27.06 8.07 -19.95
C VAL A 13 25.96 8.44 -18.96
N LEU A 14 24.90 9.04 -19.50
CA LEU A 14 23.73 9.39 -18.73
C LEU A 14 22.70 8.28 -18.84
N VAL A 15 22.43 7.60 -17.74
CA VAL A 15 21.40 6.57 -17.64
C VAL A 15 20.13 7.22 -17.12
N ILE A 16 19.08 7.22 -17.95
CA ILE A 16 17.74 7.66 -17.60
C ILE A 16 16.85 6.44 -17.71
N ASP A 17 16.37 5.96 -16.57
CA ASP A 17 15.30 4.98 -16.52
C ASP A 17 13.97 5.71 -16.32
N VAL A 18 12.97 5.36 -17.11
CA VAL A 18 11.65 6.01 -17.10
C VAL A 18 10.60 4.92 -16.88
N PRO A 19 10.00 4.83 -15.67
CA PRO A 19 9.00 3.82 -15.37
C PRO A 19 7.74 3.98 -16.23
N ARG A 20 6.97 2.90 -16.35
CA ARG A 20 5.69 2.91 -17.06
C ARG A 20 4.66 3.65 -16.21
N SER A 21 4.15 4.78 -16.69
CA SER A 21 3.11 5.51 -15.95
C SER A 21 1.71 4.88 -16.06
N LEU A 22 0.91 5.02 -15.00
CA LEU A 22 -0.50 4.62 -14.93
C LEU A 22 -1.43 5.52 -15.75
N SER A 23 -1.10 6.81 -15.88
CA SER A 23 -1.89 7.76 -16.67
C SER A 23 -1.45 7.78 -18.14
N GLN A 24 -0.97 6.65 -18.66
CA GLN A 24 -0.62 6.55 -20.07
C GLN A 24 -1.85 6.67 -20.97
N PRO A 25 -1.68 7.17 -22.21
CA PRO A 25 -0.44 7.69 -22.81
C PRO A 25 -0.09 9.12 -22.36
N HIS A 26 1.20 9.47 -22.37
CA HIS A 26 1.71 10.82 -22.08
C HIS A 26 1.95 11.62 -23.36
N VAL A 27 1.63 12.92 -23.33
CA VAL A 27 1.90 13.83 -24.44
C VAL A 27 3.30 14.41 -24.34
N VAL A 28 4.01 14.46 -25.46
CA VAL A 28 5.21 15.29 -25.60
C VAL A 28 4.74 16.68 -26.01
N ASP A 29 5.00 17.67 -25.16
CA ASP A 29 4.80 19.09 -25.41
C ASP A 29 6.16 19.81 -25.40
N PHE A 30 6.70 20.07 -26.59
CA PHE A 30 8.00 20.71 -26.74
C PHE A 30 8.08 21.48 -28.07
N ASP A 31 8.51 22.75 -28.05
CA ASP A 31 8.71 23.58 -29.26
C ASP A 31 7.48 23.62 -30.21
N GLY A 32 6.28 23.74 -29.64
CA GLY A 32 5.02 23.74 -30.40
C GLY A 32 4.61 22.36 -30.94
N HIS A 33 5.35 21.32 -30.58
CA HIS A 33 5.04 19.94 -30.92
C HIS A 33 4.20 19.30 -29.81
N TRP A 34 2.91 19.06 -30.08
CA TRP A 34 1.96 18.43 -29.15
C TRP A 34 1.47 17.10 -29.73
N ARG A 35 2.14 15.99 -29.39
CA ARG A 35 1.77 14.64 -29.88
C ARG A 35 2.12 13.55 -28.87
N PHE A 36 1.41 12.44 -28.98
CA PHE A 36 1.67 11.23 -28.22
C PHE A 36 2.60 10.28 -29.00
N TYR A 37 3.52 9.66 -28.29
CA TYR A 37 4.52 8.76 -28.85
C TYR A 37 4.55 7.44 -28.09
N ALA A 38 4.94 6.37 -28.77
CA ALA A 38 5.25 5.08 -28.18
C ALA A 38 6.56 4.52 -28.73
N ARG A 39 7.10 3.52 -28.04
CA ARG A 39 8.34 2.84 -28.41
C ARG A 39 8.09 1.35 -28.60
N ASN A 40 8.69 0.78 -29.64
CA ASN A 40 8.76 -0.65 -29.85
C ASN A 40 10.22 -1.07 -30.11
N SER A 41 10.44 -2.32 -30.48
CA SER A 41 11.79 -2.86 -30.79
C SER A 41 12.47 -2.20 -31.99
N VAL A 42 11.73 -1.48 -32.84
CA VAL A 42 12.23 -0.88 -34.10
C VAL A 42 12.48 0.63 -33.95
N GLY A 43 11.83 1.30 -32.99
CA GLY A 43 12.07 2.72 -32.73
C GLY A 43 10.96 3.40 -31.93
N VAL A 44 11.03 4.73 -31.91
CA VAL A 44 9.98 5.61 -31.38
C VAL A 44 9.09 6.04 -32.54
N PHE A 45 7.77 5.99 -32.38
CA PHE A 45 6.80 6.37 -33.40
C PHE A 45 5.64 7.15 -32.77
N GLN A 46 5.01 8.02 -33.56
CA GLN A 46 3.82 8.76 -33.13
C GLN A 46 2.63 7.80 -33.09
N LEU A 47 1.85 7.83 -32.01
CA LEU A 47 0.63 7.04 -31.90
C LEU A 47 -0.46 7.59 -32.83
N ASP A 48 -1.14 6.70 -33.53
CA ASP A 48 -2.37 7.02 -34.25
C ASP A 48 -3.60 6.99 -33.32
N VAL A 49 -4.78 7.31 -33.84
CA VAL A 49 -6.03 7.38 -33.06
C VAL A 49 -6.42 6.02 -32.46
N GLU A 50 -6.21 4.92 -33.17
CA GLU A 50 -6.58 3.58 -32.71
C GLU A 50 -5.61 3.10 -31.62
N GLN A 51 -4.32 3.35 -31.82
CA GLN A 51 -3.29 3.07 -30.84
C GLN A 51 -3.45 3.94 -29.58
N LEU A 52 -3.83 5.21 -29.74
CA LEU A 52 -4.17 6.09 -28.62
C LEU A 52 -5.35 5.56 -27.83
N ARG A 53 -6.45 5.22 -28.51
CA ARG A 53 -7.63 4.62 -27.88
C ARG A 53 -7.26 3.35 -27.12
N THR A 54 -6.43 2.50 -27.73
CA THR A 54 -5.96 1.26 -27.12
C THR A 54 -5.13 1.53 -25.86
N ALA A 55 -4.23 2.52 -25.90
CA ALA A 55 -3.41 2.91 -24.77
C ALA A 55 -4.26 3.41 -23.59
N PHE A 56 -5.24 4.28 -23.83
CA PHE A 56 -6.17 4.74 -22.79
C PHE A 56 -7.00 3.58 -22.20
N LEU A 57 -7.59 2.73 -23.04
CA LEU A 57 -8.38 1.57 -22.59
C LEU A 57 -7.56 0.58 -21.76
N THR A 58 -6.26 0.45 -22.05
CA THR A 58 -5.37 -0.43 -21.30
C THR A 58 -5.17 0.09 -19.87
N GLY A 59 -4.95 1.41 -19.69
CA GLY A 59 -4.85 2.03 -18.36
C GLY A 59 -6.13 1.85 -17.55
N ASP A 60 -7.29 2.15 -18.14
CA ASP A 60 -8.60 1.95 -17.50
C ASP A 60 -8.83 0.50 -17.04
N THR A 61 -8.32 -0.47 -17.83
CA THR A 61 -8.43 -1.90 -17.50
C THR A 61 -7.51 -2.29 -16.34
N GLU A 62 -6.30 -1.74 -16.27
CA GLU A 62 -5.34 -2.02 -15.18
C GLU A 62 -5.84 -1.45 -13.84
N ASP A 63 -6.42 -0.25 -13.84
CA ASP A 63 -7.06 0.36 -12.67
C ASP A 63 -8.25 -0.48 -12.19
N GLN A 64 -9.11 -0.89 -13.13
CA GLN A 64 -10.26 -1.73 -12.81
C GLN A 64 -9.84 -3.08 -12.22
N ARG A 65 -8.81 -3.73 -12.78
CA ARG A 65 -8.26 -4.98 -12.24
C ARG A 65 -7.69 -4.81 -10.83
N THR A 66 -7.08 -3.66 -10.55
CA THR A 66 -6.54 -3.34 -9.22
C THR A 66 -7.67 -3.23 -8.19
N ARG A 67 -8.77 -2.56 -8.54
CA ARG A 67 -9.98 -2.51 -7.69
C ARG A 67 -10.64 -3.87 -7.51
N GLU A 68 -10.74 -4.64 -8.58
CA GLU A 68 -11.30 -6.00 -8.55
C GLU A 68 -10.47 -6.94 -7.69
N LEU A 69 -9.14 -6.84 -7.74
CA LEU A 69 -8.26 -7.58 -6.85
C LEU A 69 -8.54 -7.22 -5.40
N ARG A 70 -8.56 -5.92 -5.06
CA ARG A 70 -8.89 -5.49 -3.69
C ARG A 70 -10.24 -6.07 -3.25
N ALA A 71 -11.29 -5.89 -4.05
CA ALA A 71 -12.64 -6.37 -3.72
C ALA A 71 -12.69 -7.89 -3.52
N THR A 72 -12.12 -8.65 -4.45
CA THR A 72 -12.10 -10.12 -4.41
C THR A 72 -11.33 -10.62 -3.19
N ARG A 73 -10.15 -10.04 -2.93
CA ARG A 73 -9.31 -10.44 -1.81
C ARG A 73 -9.94 -10.13 -0.46
N LEU A 74 -10.53 -8.95 -0.30
CA LEU A 74 -11.26 -8.59 0.93
C LEU A 74 -12.48 -9.49 1.12
N ALA A 75 -13.22 -9.82 0.06
CA ALA A 75 -14.36 -10.74 0.15
C ALA A 75 -13.95 -12.15 0.60
N SER A 76 -12.90 -12.74 -0.01
CA SER A 76 -12.40 -14.06 0.41
C SER A 76 -11.87 -14.07 1.85
N LEU A 77 -11.26 -12.96 2.29
CA LEU A 77 -10.77 -12.80 3.64
C LEU A 77 -11.92 -12.70 4.66
N MET A 78 -12.95 -11.91 4.37
CA MET A 78 -14.17 -11.82 5.19
C MET A 78 -14.97 -13.14 5.22
N ALA A 79 -14.95 -13.90 4.13
CA ALA A 79 -15.60 -15.20 4.03
C ALA A 79 -14.79 -16.35 4.68
N GLY A 80 -13.53 -16.10 5.06
CA GLY A 80 -12.63 -17.13 5.61
C GLY A 80 -12.23 -18.20 4.59
N GLU A 81 -12.25 -17.86 3.29
CA GLU A 81 -11.93 -18.78 2.18
C GLU A 81 -10.43 -18.85 1.88
N LEU A 82 -9.63 -17.99 2.51
CA LEU A 82 -8.18 -18.01 2.36
C LEU A 82 -7.58 -19.26 3.05
N PRO A 83 -6.40 -19.74 2.59
CA PRO A 83 -5.72 -20.88 3.21
C PRO A 83 -5.29 -20.67 4.67
N VAL A 84 -5.48 -19.47 5.21
CA VAL A 84 -5.27 -19.08 6.60
C VAL A 84 -6.50 -18.31 7.07
N ARG A 85 -6.86 -18.51 8.34
CA ARG A 85 -8.01 -17.86 8.97
C ARG A 85 -7.52 -16.89 10.04
N LEU A 86 -7.89 -15.63 9.91
CA LEU A 86 -7.59 -14.62 10.91
C LEU A 86 -8.53 -14.78 12.12
N ARG A 87 -8.01 -14.55 13.33
CA ARG A 87 -8.73 -14.76 14.60
C ARG A 87 -9.80 -13.72 14.94
N SER A 88 -9.95 -12.69 14.11
CA SER A 88 -10.98 -11.66 14.30
C SER A 88 -11.56 -11.19 12.98
N ALA A 89 -12.79 -10.67 13.07
CA ALA A 89 -13.52 -10.02 11.99
C ALA A 89 -13.02 -8.60 11.72
N ASP A 90 -12.48 -7.89 12.73
CA ASP A 90 -11.83 -6.60 12.51
C ASP A 90 -10.38 -6.79 12.06
N MET A 91 -10.02 -6.15 10.95
CA MET A 91 -8.78 -6.45 10.24
C MET A 91 -8.23 -5.22 9.54
N LEU A 92 -6.92 -4.99 9.66
CA LEU A 92 -6.19 -4.04 8.82
C LEU A 92 -5.56 -4.82 7.68
N VAL A 93 -5.86 -4.43 6.43
CA VAL A 93 -5.36 -5.05 5.21
C VAL A 93 -4.64 -4.01 4.36
N VAL A 94 -3.46 -4.37 3.86
CA VAL A 94 -2.66 -3.54 2.94
C VAL A 94 -2.36 -4.34 1.69
N HIS A 95 -2.61 -3.73 0.54
CA HIS A 95 -2.20 -4.21 -0.77
C HIS A 95 -1.21 -3.23 -1.40
N LEU A 96 -0.10 -3.75 -1.94
CA LEU A 96 0.84 -3.04 -2.78
C LEU A 96 0.85 -3.74 -4.14
N VAL A 97 0.22 -3.10 -5.13
CA VAL A 97 -0.01 -3.68 -6.46
C VAL A 97 0.87 -2.95 -7.48
N PRO A 98 1.97 -3.55 -7.97
CA PRO A 98 2.72 -2.98 -9.07
C PRO A 98 1.87 -3.01 -10.35
N THR A 99 2.01 -2.00 -11.20
CA THR A 99 1.27 -1.96 -12.49
C THR A 99 1.60 -3.15 -13.39
N SER A 100 2.82 -3.66 -13.27
CA SER A 100 3.31 -4.85 -13.96
C SER A 100 2.64 -6.14 -13.50
N ALA A 101 1.87 -6.15 -12.40
CA ALA A 101 1.17 -7.33 -11.91
C ALA A 101 0.20 -7.97 -12.93
N TRP A 102 -0.26 -7.16 -13.88
CA TRP A 102 -1.22 -7.55 -14.91
C TRP A 102 -0.57 -8.06 -16.20
N ASP A 103 0.76 -8.02 -16.30
CA ASP A 103 1.54 -8.54 -17.41
C ASP A 103 2.04 -9.97 -17.07
N PRO A 104 1.50 -11.03 -17.71
CA PRO A 104 1.93 -12.40 -17.44
C PRO A 104 3.41 -12.67 -17.73
N SER A 105 4.07 -11.83 -18.54
CA SER A 105 5.50 -11.95 -18.85
C SER A 105 6.41 -11.39 -17.74
N ARG A 106 5.85 -10.62 -16.80
CA ARG A 106 6.57 -9.96 -15.70
C ARG A 106 6.44 -10.69 -14.37
N ARG A 107 6.15 -12.01 -14.40
CA ARG A 107 6.08 -12.81 -13.17
C ARG A 107 7.45 -12.86 -12.48
N VAL A 108 7.40 -12.68 -11.17
CA VAL A 108 8.54 -12.79 -10.27
C VAL A 108 8.86 -14.25 -10.03
N ASP A 109 10.14 -14.59 -10.16
CA ASP A 109 10.66 -15.94 -9.90
C ASP A 109 10.49 -16.34 -8.42
N ALA A 110 10.15 -17.61 -8.18
CA ALA A 110 9.89 -18.11 -6.83
C ALA A 110 11.13 -18.02 -5.90
N GLY A 111 12.34 -18.12 -6.44
CA GLY A 111 13.58 -17.94 -5.69
C GLY A 111 13.76 -16.49 -5.20
N ARG A 112 13.29 -15.50 -5.96
CA ARG A 112 13.28 -14.09 -5.52
C ARG A 112 12.29 -13.86 -4.38
N LEU A 113 11.13 -14.51 -4.42
CA LEU A 113 10.18 -14.46 -3.30
C LEU A 113 10.81 -14.96 -2.00
N GLY A 114 11.66 -15.99 -2.08
CA GLY A 114 12.39 -16.55 -0.93
C GLY A 114 13.30 -15.56 -0.20
N ARG A 115 13.78 -14.50 -0.89
CA ARG A 115 14.60 -13.43 -0.27
C ARG A 115 13.86 -12.67 0.84
N ALA A 116 12.53 -12.75 0.87
CA ALA A 116 11.74 -12.18 1.96
C ALA A 116 12.16 -12.75 3.32
N LEU A 117 12.58 -14.01 3.36
CA LEU A 117 13.05 -14.68 4.58
C LEU A 117 14.41 -14.11 5.02
N ASP A 118 15.30 -13.83 4.08
CA ASP A 118 16.62 -13.23 4.34
C ASP A 118 16.49 -11.79 4.84
N GLN A 119 15.58 -11.02 4.22
CA GLN A 119 15.25 -9.65 4.62
C GLN A 119 14.37 -9.56 5.87
N ARG A 120 13.96 -10.71 6.43
CA ARG A 120 13.05 -10.82 7.59
C ARG A 120 11.78 -9.97 7.39
N LEU A 121 11.19 -10.09 6.21
CA LEU A 121 9.91 -9.47 5.92
C LEU A 121 8.84 -10.11 6.80
N GLU A 122 8.04 -9.28 7.47
CA GLU A 122 7.01 -9.74 8.39
C GLU A 122 5.66 -9.09 8.07
N PRO A 123 4.53 -9.78 8.35
CA PRO A 123 3.21 -9.18 8.35
C PRO A 123 3.15 -7.96 9.27
N ILE A 124 2.24 -7.04 8.97
CA ILE A 124 2.00 -5.89 9.84
C ILE A 124 1.66 -6.38 11.25
N ARG A 125 2.35 -5.80 12.25
CA ARG A 125 2.13 -6.07 13.68
C ARG A 125 2.38 -7.53 14.09
N ALA A 126 3.18 -8.26 13.31
CA ALA A 126 3.63 -9.60 13.65
C ALA A 126 5.09 -9.60 14.11
N GLY A 127 5.49 -10.69 14.75
CA GLY A 127 6.89 -11.03 14.98
C GLY A 127 7.04 -12.54 14.98
N GLY A 128 8.05 -13.06 14.29
CA GLY A 128 8.29 -14.50 14.18
C GLY A 128 7.24 -15.20 13.33
N THR A 129 7.57 -15.44 12.06
CA THR A 129 6.65 -16.01 11.07
C THR A 129 7.02 -17.43 10.69
N ARG A 130 5.99 -18.24 10.43
CA ARG A 130 6.10 -19.48 9.66
C ARG A 130 5.87 -19.14 8.19
N HIS A 131 6.43 -19.92 7.29
CA HIS A 131 6.26 -19.70 5.86
C HIS A 131 5.98 -21.01 5.10
N ARG A 132 5.27 -20.88 3.98
CA ARG A 132 5.07 -21.96 3.00
C ARG A 132 4.82 -21.37 1.61
N HIS A 133 5.20 -22.11 0.58
CA HIS A 133 4.78 -21.79 -0.78
C HIS A 133 3.33 -22.26 -1.01
N ASN A 134 2.58 -21.49 -1.79
CA ASN A 134 1.28 -21.86 -2.35
C ASN A 134 1.26 -21.60 -3.85
N LEU A 135 0.13 -21.88 -4.52
CA LEU A 135 -0.02 -21.67 -5.96
C LEU A 135 0.27 -20.21 -6.37
N ASP A 136 -0.06 -19.27 -5.50
CA ASP A 136 0.03 -17.85 -5.76
C ASP A 136 1.45 -17.30 -5.55
N GLY A 137 2.24 -17.91 -4.66
CA GLY A 137 3.62 -17.50 -4.35
C GLY A 137 4.08 -17.95 -2.96
N LEU A 138 4.52 -17.00 -2.13
CA LEU A 138 5.04 -17.25 -0.77
C LEU A 138 4.09 -16.66 0.28
N LEU A 139 3.60 -17.51 1.17
CA LEU A 139 2.79 -17.12 2.31
C LEU A 139 3.64 -17.16 3.59
N MET A 140 3.62 -16.06 4.33
CA MET A 140 4.16 -15.94 5.68
C MET A 140 3.03 -15.63 6.66
N HIS A 141 3.02 -16.27 7.83
CA HIS A 141 1.97 -16.05 8.82
C HIS A 141 2.47 -16.28 10.24
N THR A 142 1.80 -15.68 11.23
CA THR A 142 2.05 -15.98 12.64
C THR A 142 1.72 -17.43 12.97
N SER A 143 2.25 -17.96 14.07
CA SER A 143 1.79 -19.26 14.56
C SER A 143 0.29 -19.20 14.85
N PRO A 144 -0.46 -20.27 14.50
CA PRO A 144 -1.86 -20.36 14.86
C PRO A 144 -2.04 -20.53 16.38
N ASP A 145 -3.17 -20.08 16.89
CA ASP A 145 -3.66 -20.38 18.24
C ASP A 145 -4.26 -21.79 18.33
N ASP A 146 -4.87 -22.12 19.47
CA ASP A 146 -5.45 -23.44 19.74
C ASP A 146 -6.66 -23.74 18.83
N GLU A 147 -7.33 -22.70 18.34
CA GLU A 147 -8.44 -22.75 17.39
C GLU A 147 -7.96 -22.86 15.94
N GLY A 148 -6.66 -22.78 15.68
CA GLY A 148 -6.07 -22.83 14.35
C GLY A 148 -6.12 -21.49 13.61
N GLU A 149 -6.46 -20.40 14.30
CA GLU A 149 -6.56 -19.06 13.76
C GLU A 149 -5.24 -18.30 13.96
N ILE A 150 -4.93 -17.36 13.06
CA ILE A 150 -3.69 -16.59 13.08
C ILE A 150 -3.96 -15.11 13.37
N ALA A 151 -2.95 -14.42 13.91
CA ALA A 151 -3.02 -12.99 14.15
C ALA A 151 -2.74 -12.17 12.89
N ALA A 152 -1.83 -12.63 12.03
CA ALA A 152 -1.45 -11.88 10.83
C ALA A 152 -0.80 -12.76 9.75
N TYR A 153 -0.92 -12.33 8.50
CA TYR A 153 -0.21 -12.93 7.37
C TYR A 153 0.31 -11.89 6.39
N LEU A 154 1.26 -12.33 5.56
CA LEU A 154 1.80 -11.62 4.41
C LEU A 154 1.91 -12.61 3.25
N GLN A 155 1.23 -12.30 2.15
CA GLN A 155 1.25 -13.05 0.91
C GLN A 155 2.04 -12.26 -0.12
N LEU A 156 3.12 -12.88 -0.62
CA LEU A 156 3.85 -12.41 -1.79
C LEU A 156 3.37 -13.21 -3.00
N PHE A 157 2.80 -12.52 -3.98
CA PHE A 157 2.34 -13.15 -5.21
C PHE A 157 3.45 -13.20 -6.25
N THR A 158 3.39 -14.21 -7.12
CA THR A 158 4.26 -14.29 -8.31
C THR A 158 4.02 -13.14 -9.31
N SER A 159 2.94 -12.37 -9.17
CA SER A 159 2.73 -11.12 -9.91
C SER A 159 3.49 -9.92 -9.32
N GLY A 160 4.22 -10.10 -8.20
CA GLY A 160 4.87 -9.01 -7.49
C GLY A 160 3.95 -8.24 -6.53
N VAL A 161 2.65 -8.57 -6.48
CA VAL A 161 1.73 -8.02 -5.48
C VAL A 161 2.16 -8.45 -4.08
N ILE A 162 2.10 -7.52 -3.13
CA ILE A 162 2.20 -7.81 -1.70
C ILE A 162 0.83 -7.56 -1.07
N GLU A 163 0.32 -8.54 -0.33
CA GLU A 163 -0.85 -8.40 0.51
C GLU A 163 -0.46 -8.75 1.94
N THR A 164 -0.87 -7.95 2.92
CA THR A 164 -0.72 -8.29 4.33
C THR A 164 -1.99 -7.92 5.08
N ALA A 165 -2.34 -8.76 6.05
CA ALA A 165 -3.47 -8.51 6.92
C ALA A 165 -3.12 -8.83 8.38
N THR A 166 -3.66 -8.05 9.30
CA THR A 166 -3.55 -8.26 10.75
C THR A 166 -4.93 -8.16 11.39
N ALA A 167 -5.30 -9.17 12.17
CA ALA A 167 -6.52 -9.23 12.97
C ALA A 167 -6.42 -8.29 14.17
N ASP A 168 -7.53 -7.94 14.82
CA ASP A 168 -7.62 -7.12 16.03
C ASP A 168 -6.89 -5.75 15.97
N PRO A 169 -6.97 -4.96 14.88
CA PRO A 169 -6.48 -3.58 14.91
C PRO A 169 -7.20 -2.72 15.96
N LEU A 170 -8.39 -3.12 16.40
CA LEU A 170 -9.18 -2.43 17.42
C LEU A 170 -8.89 -2.99 18.82
N THR A 171 -8.97 -2.11 19.82
CA THR A 171 -8.89 -2.46 21.24
C THR A 171 -10.27 -2.31 21.87
N LEU A 172 -10.68 -3.28 22.68
CA LEU A 172 -11.80 -3.12 23.59
C LEU A 172 -11.33 -2.38 24.83
N GLU A 173 -11.75 -1.13 25.01
CA GLU A 173 -11.47 -0.36 26.22
C GLU A 173 -12.78 -0.01 26.95
N LYS A 174 -12.68 -0.02 28.28
CA LYS A 174 -13.72 0.48 29.18
C LYS A 174 -13.27 1.80 29.75
N GLU A 175 -13.96 2.88 29.40
CA GLU A 175 -13.77 4.19 30.02
C GLU A 175 -15.07 4.60 30.73
N GLY A 176 -15.05 4.59 32.07
CA GLY A 176 -16.24 4.78 32.89
C GLY A 176 -17.29 3.68 32.66
N GLU A 177 -18.54 4.07 32.37
CA GLU A 177 -19.63 3.13 32.06
C GLU A 177 -19.70 2.73 30.57
N ARG A 178 -18.84 3.29 29.70
CA ARG A 178 -18.85 3.02 28.26
C ARG A 178 -17.74 2.03 27.89
N ALA A 179 -18.14 0.79 27.62
CA ALA A 179 -17.33 -0.13 26.85
C ALA A 179 -17.50 0.18 25.36
N GLY A 180 -16.40 0.26 24.61
CA GLY A 180 -16.43 0.55 23.17
C GLY A 180 -15.28 -0.12 22.42
N LEU A 181 -15.44 -0.21 21.10
CA LEU A 181 -14.34 -0.53 20.19
C LEU A 181 -13.55 0.75 19.93
N TRP A 182 -12.23 0.64 19.97
CA TRP A 182 -11.35 1.77 19.85
C TRP A 182 -10.20 1.50 18.90
N LEU A 183 -9.86 2.48 18.08
CA LEU A 183 -8.66 2.45 17.25
C LEU A 183 -7.54 3.21 17.97
N PRO A 184 -6.40 2.56 18.30
CA PRO A 184 -5.32 3.18 19.03
C PRO A 184 -4.52 4.13 18.13
N MET A 185 -4.89 5.41 18.12
CA MET A 185 -4.20 6.40 17.30
C MET A 185 -2.75 6.56 17.75
N GLY A 186 -1.90 6.75 16.77
CA GLY A 186 -0.45 6.75 16.84
C GLY A 186 0.20 5.37 16.84
N ALA A 187 -0.47 4.32 17.32
CA ALA A 187 -0.02 2.95 17.08
C ALA A 187 -0.39 2.52 15.66
N PHE A 188 -1.62 2.78 15.23
CA PHE A 188 -2.09 2.48 13.89
C PHE A 188 -1.21 3.12 12.81
N GLU A 189 -0.97 4.42 12.92
CA GLU A 189 -0.13 5.16 11.98
C GLU A 189 1.31 4.63 11.98
N ARG A 190 1.86 4.27 13.15
CA ARG A 190 3.20 3.69 13.25
C ARG A 190 3.31 2.35 12.51
N TRP A 191 2.29 1.50 12.59
CA TRP A 191 2.28 0.22 11.88
C TRP A 191 2.46 0.42 10.37
N LEU A 192 1.72 1.35 9.77
CA LEU A 192 1.85 1.66 8.34
C LEU A 192 3.17 2.38 8.03
N TRP A 193 3.59 3.31 8.90
CA TRP A 193 4.82 4.09 8.76
C TRP A 193 6.10 3.25 8.73
N GLU A 194 6.09 2.14 9.46
CA GLU A 194 7.23 1.23 9.57
C GLU A 194 7.19 0.13 8.50
N SER A 195 6.01 -0.46 8.25
CA SER A 195 5.87 -1.62 7.37
C SER A 195 5.76 -1.28 5.88
N VAL A 196 4.98 -0.28 5.47
CA VAL A 196 4.80 0.02 4.03
C VAL A 196 6.13 0.31 3.31
N PRO A 197 7.04 1.13 3.87
CA PRO A 197 8.33 1.38 3.23
C PRO A 197 9.22 0.13 3.11
N SER A 198 9.13 -0.83 4.05
CA SER A 198 9.93 -2.06 3.95
C SER A 198 9.44 -2.96 2.82
N TYR A 199 8.12 -3.01 2.61
CA TYR A 199 7.53 -3.73 1.48
C TYR A 199 7.85 -3.09 0.13
N LEU A 200 7.79 -1.76 0.04
CA LEU A 200 8.16 -1.03 -1.18
C LEU A 200 9.64 -1.24 -1.55
N ARG A 201 10.54 -1.14 -0.56
CA ARG A 201 11.96 -1.44 -0.78
C ARG A 201 12.15 -2.87 -1.27
N PHE A 202 11.52 -3.85 -0.61
CA PHE A 202 11.61 -5.25 -1.02
C PHE A 202 11.10 -5.48 -2.46
N GLN A 203 9.98 -4.85 -2.84
CA GLN A 203 9.47 -4.83 -4.21
C GLN A 203 10.51 -4.29 -5.20
N ALA A 204 11.12 -3.14 -4.88
CA ALA A 204 12.10 -2.49 -5.74
C ALA A 204 13.43 -3.27 -5.86
N THR A 205 13.98 -3.75 -4.74
CA THR A 205 15.36 -4.26 -4.70
C THR A 205 15.47 -5.78 -4.85
N ASP A 206 14.55 -6.53 -4.26
CA ASP A 206 14.66 -7.99 -4.19
C ASP A 206 13.76 -8.68 -5.22
N LEU A 207 12.59 -8.10 -5.49
CA LEU A 207 11.69 -8.60 -6.54
C LEU A 207 11.99 -7.98 -7.91
N GLU A 208 12.58 -6.79 -7.93
CA GLU A 208 12.84 -5.98 -9.13
C GLU A 208 11.54 -5.69 -9.91
N VAL A 209 10.46 -5.33 -9.20
CA VAL A 209 9.21 -4.94 -9.87
C VAL A 209 9.29 -3.52 -10.39
N ASP A 210 8.71 -3.30 -11.57
CA ASP A 210 8.57 -1.96 -12.14
C ASP A 210 7.57 -1.13 -11.34
N PHE A 211 7.93 0.13 -11.09
CA PHE A 211 7.04 1.15 -10.53
C PHE A 211 6.22 1.82 -11.64
N PRO A 212 5.04 2.40 -11.34
CA PRO A 212 4.51 2.67 -10.00
C PRO A 212 3.89 1.45 -9.30
N VAL A 213 3.72 1.59 -8.00
CA VAL A 213 2.98 0.65 -7.15
C VAL A 213 1.75 1.37 -6.58
N VAL A 214 0.59 0.74 -6.67
CA VAL A 214 -0.64 1.24 -6.04
C VAL A 214 -0.73 0.70 -4.62
N LEU A 215 -0.71 1.61 -3.64
CA LEU A 215 -1.00 1.34 -2.24
C LEU A 215 -2.52 1.42 -2.01
N MET A 216 -3.09 0.35 -1.47
CA MET A 216 -4.47 0.30 -1.00
C MET A 216 -4.51 -0.17 0.44
N VAL A 217 -5.06 0.65 1.33
CA VAL A 217 -5.22 0.32 2.75
C VAL A 217 -6.72 0.15 3.05
N SER A 218 -7.08 -0.90 3.78
CA SER A 218 -8.46 -1.19 4.16
C SER A 218 -8.52 -1.52 5.66
N LEU A 219 -9.49 -0.94 6.37
CA LEU A 219 -9.84 -1.33 7.74
C LEU A 219 -11.24 -1.95 7.72
N LEU A 220 -11.33 -3.23 8.05
CA LEU A 220 -12.57 -4.00 8.07
C LEU A 220 -13.11 -4.12 9.50
N GLY A 221 -14.43 -4.24 9.64
CA GLY A 221 -15.08 -4.41 10.94
C GLY A 221 -14.97 -3.19 11.86
N ALA A 222 -14.90 -1.99 11.28
CA ALA A 222 -14.64 -0.74 11.99
C ALA A 222 -15.89 -0.01 12.49
N GLU A 223 -17.10 -0.46 12.13
CA GLU A 223 -18.35 0.22 12.49
C GLU A 223 -18.50 0.36 14.01
N GLY A 224 -18.87 1.56 14.45
CA GLY A 224 -19.01 1.88 15.86
C GLY A 224 -17.70 2.12 16.61
N ALA A 225 -16.54 1.83 15.99
CA ALA A 225 -15.25 2.10 16.60
C ALA A 225 -14.97 3.60 16.68
N ARG A 226 -14.26 4.02 17.73
CA ARG A 226 -13.89 5.41 17.99
C ARG A 226 -12.37 5.56 17.95
N LEU A 227 -11.88 6.72 17.52
CA LEU A 227 -10.45 7.01 17.55
C LEU A 227 -10.04 7.44 18.97
N ILE A 228 -9.06 6.76 19.57
CA ILE A 228 -8.45 7.21 20.84
C ILE A 228 -7.33 8.17 20.50
N THR A 229 -7.52 9.46 20.80
CA THR A 229 -6.42 10.42 20.76
C THR A 229 -5.84 10.58 22.17
N ARG A 230 -4.56 10.95 22.29
CA ARG A 230 -3.93 11.24 23.59
C ARG A 230 -4.35 12.59 24.17
N ASN A 231 -5.15 13.37 23.46
CA ASN A 231 -5.51 14.71 23.87
C ASN A 231 -6.93 14.72 24.47
N PRO A 232 -7.08 14.97 25.80
CA PRO A 232 -8.36 14.98 26.52
C PRO A 232 -9.45 15.85 25.90
N PHE A 233 -9.07 16.92 25.16
CA PHE A 233 -10.03 17.85 24.56
C PHE A 233 -10.75 17.27 23.33
N TYR A 234 -10.17 16.29 22.64
CA TYR A 234 -10.75 15.66 21.44
C TYR A 234 -11.74 14.54 21.76
N PHE A 235 -11.72 14.02 22.99
CA PHE A 235 -12.62 12.94 23.43
C PHE A 235 -14.10 13.32 23.37
N LEU A 236 -14.43 14.62 23.37
CA LEU A 236 -15.81 15.12 23.39
C LEU A 236 -16.41 15.33 21.98
N GLU A 237 -15.59 15.36 20.93
CA GLU A 237 -16.01 15.72 19.56
C GLU A 237 -15.90 14.55 18.56
N GLY A 238 -15.20 13.47 18.89
CA GLY A 238 -15.06 12.31 18.03
C GLY A 238 -16.39 11.59 17.76
N HIS A 239 -16.60 11.19 16.50
CA HIS A 239 -17.74 10.40 16.06
C HIS A 239 -17.34 8.92 15.92
N PRO A 240 -18.25 7.98 16.23
CA PRO A 240 -18.01 6.58 15.90
C PRO A 240 -17.98 6.43 14.38
N ILE A 241 -17.13 5.55 13.88
CA ILE A 241 -17.06 5.22 12.46
C ILE A 241 -18.43 4.71 11.99
N ASP A 242 -18.93 5.30 10.92
CA ASP A 242 -20.32 5.17 10.44
C ASP A 242 -20.55 4.02 9.45
N ARG A 243 -19.53 3.22 9.17
CA ARG A 243 -19.56 2.16 8.16
C ARG A 243 -18.75 0.94 8.57
N PRO A 244 -19.14 -0.27 8.13
CA PRO A 244 -18.46 -1.51 8.50
C PRO A 244 -17.02 -1.57 8.06
N ASN A 245 -16.72 -1.05 6.86
CA ASN A 245 -15.39 -1.13 6.26
C ASN A 245 -14.96 0.25 5.77
N LEU A 246 -13.76 0.68 6.16
CA LEU A 246 -13.09 1.85 5.61
C LEU A 246 -12.16 1.41 4.49
N LEU A 247 -12.53 1.75 3.25
CA LEU A 247 -11.65 1.60 2.10
C LEU A 247 -10.97 2.95 1.83
N PHE A 248 -9.71 3.07 2.22
CA PHE A 248 -8.96 4.32 2.01
C PHE A 248 -8.62 4.55 0.52
N PRO A 249 -8.32 5.82 0.14
CA PRO A 249 -7.97 6.17 -1.24
C PRO A 249 -6.83 5.31 -1.81
N GLU A 250 -6.89 5.04 -3.12
CA GLU A 250 -5.81 4.42 -3.88
C GLU A 250 -4.67 5.43 -4.05
N ILE A 251 -3.45 5.07 -3.62
CA ILE A 251 -2.29 5.96 -3.70
C ILE A 251 -1.29 5.38 -4.68
N VAL A 252 -0.96 6.16 -5.71
CA VAL A 252 0.05 5.81 -6.70
C VAL A 252 1.42 6.25 -6.19
N ILE A 253 2.33 5.30 -6.03
CA ILE A 253 3.71 5.55 -5.62
C ILE A 253 4.60 5.34 -6.84
N GLU A 254 5.16 6.43 -7.36
CA GLU A 254 6.03 6.38 -8.56
C GLU A 254 7.49 6.08 -8.23
N ASP A 255 7.93 6.43 -7.02
CA ASP A 255 9.29 6.23 -6.54
C ASP A 255 9.27 5.49 -5.18
N PRO A 256 9.92 4.31 -5.06
CA PRO A 256 10.02 3.60 -3.78
C PRO A 256 10.71 4.42 -2.68
N GLU A 257 11.55 5.39 -3.05
CA GLU A 257 12.29 6.26 -2.12
C GLU A 257 11.57 7.58 -1.86
N ALA A 258 10.35 7.77 -2.38
CA ALA A 258 9.52 8.93 -2.08
C ALA A 258 9.34 9.10 -0.55
N PRO A 259 9.30 10.33 -0.03
CA PRO A 259 9.06 10.57 1.39
C PRO A 259 7.77 9.91 1.84
N LYS A 260 7.85 9.11 2.92
CA LYS A 260 6.70 8.34 3.46
C LYS A 260 5.45 9.17 3.70
N ALA A 261 5.67 10.43 4.08
CA ALA A 261 4.61 11.40 4.33
C ALA A 261 3.73 11.63 3.09
N GLU A 262 4.30 11.62 1.89
CA GLU A 262 3.59 11.91 0.64
C GLU A 262 2.51 10.85 0.36
N TYR A 263 2.81 9.57 0.59
CA TYR A 263 1.87 8.49 0.30
C TYR A 263 1.05 7.99 1.49
N LEU A 264 1.47 8.24 2.75
CA LEU A 264 0.70 7.81 3.93
C LEU A 264 -0.25 8.89 4.46
N ARG A 265 0.04 10.19 4.25
CA ARG A 265 -0.83 11.28 4.73
C ARG A 265 -2.28 11.15 4.25
N PRO A 266 -2.56 10.85 2.97
CA PRO A 266 -3.95 10.70 2.50
C PRO A 266 -4.73 9.59 3.23
N VAL A 267 -4.04 8.51 3.62
CA VAL A 267 -4.65 7.41 4.39
C VAL A 267 -4.97 7.86 5.81
N PHE A 268 -4.05 8.59 6.45
CA PHE A 268 -4.25 9.09 7.81
C PHE A 268 -5.33 10.16 7.87
N ASP A 269 -5.33 11.12 6.94
CA ASP A 269 -6.38 12.15 6.86
C ASP A 269 -7.76 11.52 6.66
N ALA A 270 -7.87 10.53 5.77
CA ALA A 270 -9.13 9.81 5.57
C ALA A 270 -9.60 9.05 6.82
N LEU A 271 -8.68 8.47 7.60
CA LEU A 271 -9.00 7.82 8.86
C LEU A 271 -9.51 8.82 9.91
N TRP A 272 -8.84 9.96 10.05
CA TRP A 272 -9.24 10.99 11.01
C TRP A 272 -10.59 11.62 10.63
N ASN A 273 -10.83 11.84 9.33
CA ASN A 273 -12.12 12.27 8.81
C ASN A 273 -13.24 11.27 9.17
N ALA A 274 -12.97 9.96 9.08
CA ALA A 274 -13.93 8.92 9.47
C ALA A 274 -14.26 8.95 10.98
N GLY A 275 -13.36 9.47 11.82
CA GLY A 275 -13.59 9.71 13.24
C GLY A 275 -14.20 11.08 13.57
N GLY A 276 -14.52 11.90 12.56
CA GLY A 276 -15.09 13.25 12.74
C GLY A 276 -14.08 14.36 12.95
N TYR A 277 -12.78 14.12 12.73
CA TYR A 277 -11.73 15.14 12.87
C TYR A 277 -11.33 15.69 11.49
N PRO A 278 -10.94 16.97 11.38
CA PRO A 278 -10.71 17.62 10.10
C PRO A 278 -9.42 17.19 9.38
N ALA A 279 -8.42 16.65 10.10
CA ALA A 279 -7.15 16.21 9.53
C ALA A 279 -6.39 15.26 10.46
N GLY A 280 -5.46 14.48 9.88
CA GLY A 280 -4.58 13.52 10.57
C GLY A 280 -3.49 14.16 11.42
N PRO A 281 -2.64 13.35 12.12
CA PRO A 281 -1.61 13.87 13.00
C PRO A 281 -0.58 14.67 12.19
N ASP A 282 0.05 15.67 12.81
CA ASP A 282 1.13 16.40 12.17
C ASP A 282 2.29 15.44 11.85
N ILE A 283 2.57 15.26 10.57
CA ILE A 283 3.83 14.65 10.12
C ILE A 283 4.81 15.80 10.03
N ARG A 284 5.79 15.85 10.94
CA ARG A 284 6.82 16.89 10.96
C ARG A 284 7.68 16.82 9.70
N ASP A 285 8.18 17.97 9.26
CA ASP A 285 9.07 18.13 8.10
C ASP A 285 10.37 17.29 8.19
N ASP A 286 10.73 16.78 9.37
CA ASP A 286 11.87 15.88 9.56
C ASP A 286 11.57 14.41 9.25
N GLY A 287 10.37 14.11 8.73
CA GLY A 287 9.95 12.74 8.41
C GLY A 287 9.70 11.89 9.66
N LYS A 288 9.42 12.51 10.81
CA LYS A 288 8.96 11.81 12.01
C LYS A 288 7.48 12.07 12.23
N LEU A 289 6.78 11.00 12.55
CA LEU A 289 5.39 11.01 12.95
C LEU A 289 5.29 11.73 14.31
N ASP A 290 4.78 12.96 14.35
CA ASP A 290 4.51 13.64 15.62
C ASP A 290 3.18 13.16 16.18
N LEU A 291 3.28 12.15 17.02
CA LEU A 291 2.15 11.59 17.75
C LEU A 291 1.73 12.48 18.96
N GLY A 292 2.26 13.70 19.06
CA GLY A 292 2.31 14.50 20.28
C GLY A 292 1.78 15.93 20.22
N SER A 293 1.29 16.45 19.10
CA SER A 293 0.54 17.71 19.04
C SER A 293 -0.50 17.59 17.92
N GLY A 294 -1.81 17.56 18.15
CA GLY A 294 -2.58 18.47 18.97
C GLY A 294 -2.87 19.71 18.13
N TYR A 295 -3.85 19.63 17.21
CA TYR A 295 -4.32 20.85 16.54
C TYR A 295 -4.75 21.85 17.63
N ALA A 296 -4.33 23.09 17.48
CA ALA A 296 -5.01 24.21 18.10
C ALA A 296 -6.34 24.41 17.34
N PRO A 297 -7.43 24.78 18.02
CA PRO A 297 -8.67 25.11 17.34
C PRO A 297 -8.39 26.20 16.30
N LEU A 298 -8.87 26.00 15.07
CA LEU A 298 -9.00 27.08 14.11
C LEU A 298 -9.93 28.12 14.74
N ASN A 299 -9.38 29.28 15.08
CA ASN A 299 -10.15 30.45 15.48
C ASN A 299 -11.00 30.95 14.30
#